data_AF-A0A6N8W352-F1
#
_entry.id   AF-A0A6N8W352-F1
#
_cell.length_a   1.000
_cell.length_b   1.000
_cell.length_c   1.000
_cell.angle_alpha   90.00
_cell.angle_beta   90.00
_cell.angle_gamma   90.00
#
_symmetry.space_group_name_H-M   'P 1'
#
loop_
_entity.id
_entity.type
_entity.pdbx_description
1 polymer ?
#
loop_
_entity_poly.entity_id
_entity_poly.type
_entity_poly.pdbx_seq_one_letter_code
_entity_poly.pdbx_strand_id
1 'polypeptide(L)'
;MSEVFRVCPNCGQNVAMAARHCGECGYNVEGGYPLESRNTLPEVVAKVGLPVAAGLAGLALRAGLQLLQKQLPELASNALSRNASRPPAQSRKGRSSRFIHIRSKWAVGDRSGVWRSGEEEHTIEIDDG
;
A
#
# COMPACT_ATOMS: atom_id res chain seq x y z
N MET A 1 40.98 -10.70 15.35
CA MET A 1 39.62 -10.98 15.84
C MET A 1 38.96 -9.63 16.09
N SER A 2 37.90 -9.30 15.35
CA SER A 2 37.21 -8.01 15.49
C SER A 2 36.27 -8.05 16.70
N GLU A 3 36.54 -7.25 17.72
CA GLU A 3 35.66 -7.12 18.88
C GLU A 3 34.40 -6.32 18.49
N VAL A 4 33.24 -6.92 18.71
CA VAL A 4 31.94 -6.35 18.33
C VAL A 4 31.33 -5.65 19.55
N PHE A 5 31.11 -4.34 19.42
CA PHE A 5 30.49 -3.50 20.44
C PHE A 5 29.20 -2.87 19.92
N ARG A 6 28.29 -2.54 20.83
CA ARG A 6 27.07 -1.77 20.56
C ARG A 6 27.21 -0.36 21.10
N VAL A 7 26.54 0.58 20.48
CA VAL A 7 26.46 1.97 20.96
C VAL A 7 25.26 2.10 21.89
N CYS A 8 25.45 2.65 23.08
CA CYS A 8 24.37 2.93 24.01
C CYS A 8 23.44 4.01 23.40
N PRO A 9 22.12 3.77 23.27
CA PRO A 9 21.21 4.74 22.67
C PRO A 9 20.99 5.98 23.56
N ASN A 10 21.33 5.90 24.84
CA ASN A 10 21.12 6.99 25.79
C ASN A 10 22.31 7.96 25.86
N CYS A 11 23.54 7.45 25.89
CA CYS A 11 24.75 8.30 26.05
C CYS A 11 25.75 8.19 24.89
N GLY A 12 25.52 7.32 23.90
CA GLY A 12 26.39 7.17 22.74
C GLY A 12 27.71 6.41 22.99
N GLN A 13 27.93 5.88 24.20
CA GLN A 13 29.16 5.16 24.53
C GLN A 13 29.15 3.71 24.05
N ASN A 14 30.34 3.15 23.84
CA ASN A 14 30.49 1.76 23.43
C ASN A 14 30.22 0.83 24.62
N VAL A 15 29.40 -0.19 24.39
CA VAL A 15 29.01 -1.18 25.38
C VAL A 15 29.28 -2.56 24.79
N ALA A 16 29.86 -3.45 25.59
CA ALA A 16 30.07 -4.84 25.19
C ALA A 16 28.74 -5.50 24.83
N MET A 17 28.73 -6.35 23.80
CA MET A 17 27.50 -7.02 23.36
C MET A 17 26.83 -7.86 24.46
N ALA A 18 27.63 -8.44 25.36
CA ALA A 18 27.14 -9.22 26.49
C ALA A 18 26.69 -8.36 27.70
N ALA A 19 27.04 -7.07 27.77
CA ALA A 19 26.76 -6.26 28.94
C ALA A 19 25.32 -5.77 28.96
N ARG A 20 24.57 -6.12 30.01
CA ARG A 20 23.12 -5.82 30.14
C ARG A 20 22.80 -4.34 30.34
N HIS A 21 23.71 -3.61 30.97
CA HIS A 21 23.59 -2.18 31.24
C HIS A 21 24.84 -1.46 30.72
N CYS A 22 24.68 -0.19 30.34
CA CYS A 22 25.79 0.68 29.99
C CYS A 22 26.57 1.02 31.28
N GLY A 23 27.88 0.72 31.30
CA GLY A 23 28.74 1.04 32.45
C GLY A 23 28.86 2.54 32.72
N GLU A 24 28.65 3.38 31.70
CA GLU A 24 28.82 4.83 31.80
C GLU A 24 27.57 5.57 32.28
N CYS A 25 26.37 5.12 31.87
CA CYS A 25 25.13 5.84 32.21
C CYS A 25 24.07 4.97 32.90
N GLY A 26 24.33 3.69 33.14
CA GLY A 26 23.41 2.76 33.80
C GLY A 26 22.22 2.32 32.93
N TYR A 27 22.08 2.82 31.70
CA TYR A 27 20.96 2.50 30.83
C TYR A 27 20.92 1.01 30.48
N ASN A 28 19.75 0.38 30.62
CA ASN A 28 19.55 -1.03 30.27
C ASN A 28 19.55 -1.19 28.73
N VAL A 29 20.58 -1.86 28.21
CA VAL A 29 20.77 -2.11 26.77
C VAL A 29 20.31 -3.50 26.36
N GLU A 30 19.69 -4.27 27.26
CA GLU A 30 19.26 -5.66 27.03
C GLU A 30 18.03 -5.79 26.13
N GLY A 31 17.27 -4.70 25.92
CA GLY A 31 16.05 -4.68 25.10
C GLY A 31 16.10 -3.83 23.84
N GLY A 32 17.30 -3.38 23.42
CA GLY A 32 17.47 -2.36 22.38
C GLY A 32 17.41 -2.84 20.93
N TYR A 33 16.59 -3.83 20.59
CA TYR A 33 16.16 -4.07 19.20
C TYR A 33 14.67 -4.40 19.14
N PRO A 34 13.77 -3.41 19.25
CA PRO A 34 12.54 -3.54 18.49
C PRO A 34 12.95 -3.54 17.01
N LEU A 35 12.93 -4.71 16.37
CA LEU A 35 12.75 -4.82 14.92
C LEU A 35 11.31 -4.38 14.54
N GLU A 36 10.75 -3.40 15.25
CA GLU A 36 9.58 -2.66 14.80
C GLU A 36 10.06 -1.60 13.81
N SER A 37 10.01 -2.01 12.54
CA SER A 37 9.46 -1.19 11.47
C SER A 37 10.02 0.23 11.38
N ARG A 38 11.27 0.35 10.95
CA ARG A 38 11.65 1.50 10.13
C ARG A 38 11.04 1.31 8.75
N ASN A 39 9.77 1.68 8.65
CA ASN A 39 9.23 2.16 7.39
C ASN A 39 10.22 3.17 6.81
N THR A 40 10.51 2.92 5.56
CA THR A 40 11.33 3.68 4.65
C THR A 40 11.05 5.19 4.70
N LEU A 41 12.17 5.93 4.67
CA LEU A 41 12.39 7.31 4.19
C LEU A 41 12.38 8.43 5.26
N PRO A 42 13.51 9.18 5.37
CA PRO A 42 13.63 10.28 6.31
C PRO A 42 12.80 11.49 5.85
N GLU A 43 11.95 11.97 6.76
CA GLU A 43 11.15 13.21 6.70
C GLU A 43 11.95 14.53 6.61
N VAL A 44 13.28 14.51 6.40
CA VAL A 44 14.11 15.72 6.61
C VAL A 44 14.51 16.45 5.32
N VAL A 45 14.22 15.91 4.12
CA VAL A 45 14.49 16.60 2.83
C VAL A 45 13.26 17.35 2.27
N ALA A 46 12.08 17.25 2.91
CA ALA A 46 10.84 17.83 2.38
C ALA A 46 10.49 19.23 2.92
N LYS A 47 11.44 19.95 3.54
CA LYS A 47 11.13 21.16 4.32
C LYS A 47 11.84 22.44 3.91
N VAL A 48 12.22 22.63 2.64
CA VAL A 48 12.32 23.98 2.04
C VAL A 48 12.11 23.87 0.53
N GLY A 49 10.92 24.21 0.01
CA GLY A 49 10.72 24.35 -1.44
C GLY A 49 9.38 23.95 -2.05
N LEU A 50 8.32 23.72 -1.26
CA LEU A 50 7.06 23.19 -1.79
C LEU A 50 5.73 23.88 -1.41
N PRO A 51 5.64 25.12 -0.90
CA PRO A 51 4.31 25.74 -0.75
C PRO A 51 3.78 26.39 -2.03
N VAL A 52 4.58 26.58 -3.09
CA VAL A 52 4.15 27.34 -4.29
C VAL A 52 3.69 26.47 -5.48
N ALA A 53 3.94 25.15 -5.46
CA ALA A 53 3.61 24.26 -6.59
C ALA A 53 2.22 23.59 -6.54
N ALA A 54 1.44 23.74 -5.46
CA ALA A 54 0.12 23.11 -5.33
C ALA A 54 -1.03 23.89 -6.02
N GLY A 55 -0.81 25.16 -6.40
CA GLY A 55 -1.88 26.03 -6.93
C GLY A 55 -2.29 25.78 -8.37
N LEU A 56 -1.38 25.34 -9.25
CA LEU A 56 -1.64 25.26 -10.70
C LEU A 56 -2.13 23.89 -11.18
N ALA A 57 -1.85 22.80 -10.46
CA ALA A 57 -2.31 21.47 -10.84
C ALA A 57 -3.83 21.26 -10.67
N GLY A 58 -4.47 21.97 -9.73
CA GLY A 58 -5.89 21.80 -9.43
C GLY A 58 -6.85 22.36 -10.49
N LEU A 59 -6.47 23.45 -11.18
CA LEU A 59 -7.32 24.09 -12.19
C LEU A 59 -7.31 23.33 -13.53
N ALA A 60 -6.18 22.75 -13.92
CA ALA A 60 -6.08 21.93 -15.13
C ALA A 60 -6.94 20.66 -15.05
N LEU A 61 -6.99 20.00 -13.88
CA LEU A 61 -7.82 18.82 -13.66
C LEU A 61 -9.32 19.14 -13.70
N ARG A 62 -9.77 20.27 -13.15
CA ARG A 62 -11.18 20.67 -13.20
C ARG A 62 -11.66 21.06 -14.60
N ALA A 63 -10.84 21.78 -15.37
CA ALA A 63 -11.18 22.14 -16.74
C ALA A 63 -11.22 20.91 -17.67
N GLY A 64 -10.26 19.99 -17.52
CA GLY A 64 -10.22 18.74 -18.28
C GLY A 64 -11.41 17.83 -17.99
N LEU A 65 -11.84 17.70 -16.72
CA LEU A 65 -12.96 16.84 -16.35
C LEU A 65 -14.33 17.37 -16.87
N GLN A 66 -14.54 18.69 -16.91
CA GLN A 66 -15.78 19.26 -17.45
C GLN A 66 -15.94 19.06 -18.96
N LEU A 67 -14.84 19.12 -19.73
CA LEU A 67 -14.87 18.84 -21.17
C LEU A 67 -15.20 17.36 -21.44
N LEU A 68 -14.65 16.45 -20.63
CA LEU A 68 -14.97 15.03 -20.72
C LEU A 68 -16.44 14.75 -20.40
N GLN A 69 -17.00 15.41 -19.36
CA GLN A 69 -18.42 15.28 -18.99
C GLN A 69 -19.39 15.68 -20.11
N LYS A 70 -19.03 16.64 -20.97
CA LYS A 70 -19.86 17.04 -22.11
C LYS A 70 -19.85 16.04 -23.26
N GLN A 71 -18.83 15.20 -23.39
CA GLN A 71 -18.75 14.17 -24.45
C GLN A 71 -19.33 12.81 -24.02
N LEU A 72 -19.41 12.55 -22.71
CA LEU A 72 -20.06 11.37 -22.13
C LEU A 72 -21.51 11.12 -22.62
N PRO A 73 -22.42 12.10 -22.72
CA PRO A 73 -23.79 11.83 -23.21
C PRO A 73 -23.83 11.43 -24.68
N GLU A 74 -22.92 11.93 -25.52
CA GLU A 74 -22.81 11.59 -26.95
C GLU A 74 -22.27 10.17 -27.14
N LEU A 75 -21.28 9.77 -26.32
CA LEU A 75 -20.77 8.39 -26.26
C LEU A 75 -21.82 7.43 -25.70
N ALA A 76 -22.57 7.83 -24.67
CA ALA A 76 -23.64 7.02 -24.09
C ALA A 76 -24.80 6.83 -25.08
N SER A 77 -25.21 7.88 -25.79
CA SER A 77 -26.23 7.77 -26.85
C SER A 77 -25.76 6.92 -28.03
N ASN A 78 -24.50 7.04 -28.46
CA ASN A 78 -23.92 6.19 -29.50
C ASN A 78 -23.74 4.72 -29.06
N ALA A 79 -23.52 4.47 -27.76
CA ALA A 79 -23.47 3.13 -27.19
C ALA A 79 -24.87 2.48 -27.10
N LEU A 80 -25.89 3.26 -26.73
CA LEU A 80 -27.28 2.81 -26.71
C LEU A 80 -27.83 2.58 -28.12
N SER A 81 -27.51 3.45 -29.08
CA SER A 81 -27.92 3.27 -30.49
C SER A 81 -27.23 2.08 -31.16
N ARG A 82 -25.96 1.78 -30.81
CA ARG A 82 -25.28 0.55 -31.28
C ARG A 82 -25.89 -0.73 -30.73
N ASN A 83 -26.46 -0.69 -29.52
CA ASN A 83 -27.16 -1.84 -28.93
C ASN A 83 -28.55 -2.08 -29.52
N ALA A 84 -29.20 -1.06 -30.09
CA ALA A 84 -30.51 -1.20 -30.73
C ALA A 84 -30.45 -1.88 -32.12
N SER A 85 -29.28 -1.97 -32.75
CA SER A 85 -29.13 -2.53 -34.11
C SER A 85 -28.52 -3.92 -34.16
N ARG A 86 -28.40 -4.65 -33.05
CA ARG A 86 -27.85 -6.01 -33.06
C ARG A 86 -28.96 -7.04 -33.37
N PRO A 87 -28.96 -7.70 -34.54
CA PRO A 87 -29.83 -8.86 -34.75
C PRO A 87 -29.41 -10.01 -33.80
N PRO A 88 -30.34 -10.84 -33.30
CA PRO A 88 -30.00 -11.98 -32.44
C PRO A 88 -29.34 -13.08 -33.27
N ALA A 89 -28.02 -13.01 -33.41
CA ALA A 89 -27.20 -14.04 -34.01
C ALA A 89 -26.49 -14.86 -32.92
N GLN A 90 -27.16 -15.96 -32.55
CA GLN A 90 -26.59 -17.30 -32.37
C GLN A 90 -25.31 -17.49 -31.54
N SER A 91 -25.51 -18.19 -30.41
CA SER A 91 -24.63 -19.17 -29.75
C SER A 91 -23.27 -19.40 -30.44
N ARG A 92 -22.21 -18.82 -29.86
CA ARG A 92 -20.85 -19.32 -30.04
C ARG A 92 -20.50 -20.24 -28.88
N LYS A 93 -20.40 -21.51 -29.22
CA LYS A 93 -19.84 -22.62 -28.45
C LYS A 93 -18.47 -22.27 -27.87
N GLY A 94 -18.24 -22.68 -26.62
CA GLY A 94 -16.94 -23.05 -26.07
C GLY A 94 -16.00 -21.90 -25.74
N ARG A 95 -16.25 -21.18 -24.65
CA ARG A 95 -15.25 -20.35 -23.98
C ARG A 95 -14.80 -21.10 -22.73
N SER A 96 -13.54 -21.50 -22.66
CA SER A 96 -13.01 -22.11 -21.43
C SER A 96 -12.84 -21.00 -20.40
N SER A 97 -13.66 -21.00 -19.35
CA SER A 97 -13.37 -20.18 -18.17
C SER A 97 -12.64 -21.02 -17.12
N ARG A 98 -11.63 -20.43 -16.48
CA ARG A 98 -10.88 -21.01 -15.37
C ARG A 98 -11.20 -20.22 -14.10
N PHE A 99 -11.54 -20.92 -13.04
CA PHE A 99 -11.75 -20.31 -11.72
C PHE A 99 -10.49 -20.50 -10.86
N ILE A 100 -10.00 -19.41 -10.27
CA ILE A 100 -8.96 -19.46 -9.26
C ILE A 100 -9.61 -19.22 -7.90
N HIS A 101 -9.51 -20.21 -7.01
CA HIS A 101 -9.94 -20.09 -5.62
C HIS A 101 -8.73 -19.75 -4.74
N ILE A 102 -8.80 -18.61 -4.05
CA ILE A 102 -7.76 -18.14 -3.14
C ILE A 102 -8.34 -18.12 -1.73
N ARG A 103 -7.72 -18.87 -0.82
CA ARG A 103 -8.09 -18.87 0.60
C ARG A 103 -6.96 -18.29 1.43
N SER A 104 -7.24 -17.20 2.14
CA SER A 104 -6.26 -16.46 2.93
C SER A 104 -6.66 -16.47 4.39
N LYS A 105 -5.68 -16.65 5.28
CA LYS A 105 -5.85 -16.48 6.73
C LYS A 105 -5.03 -15.29 7.18
N TRP A 106 -5.61 -14.43 8.01
CA TRP A 106 -4.93 -13.24 8.50
C TRP A 106 -5.18 -13.03 9.99
N ALA A 107 -4.24 -12.33 10.62
CA ALA A 107 -4.36 -11.83 11.99
C ALA A 107 -3.81 -10.41 12.05
N VAL A 108 -4.55 -9.49 12.67
CA VAL A 108 -4.19 -8.09 12.87
C VAL A 108 -4.30 -7.78 14.35
N GLY A 109 -3.18 -7.33 14.93
CA GLY A 109 -3.13 -6.77 16.29
C GLY A 109 -3.15 -5.25 16.24
N ASP A 110 -3.87 -4.61 17.16
CA ASP A 110 -3.75 -3.17 17.38
C ASP A 110 -2.76 -2.83 18.50
N ARG A 111 -2.46 -1.53 18.67
CA ARG A 111 -1.54 -1.04 19.72
C ARG A 111 -2.07 -1.23 21.14
N SER A 112 -3.35 -1.61 21.30
CA SER A 112 -3.96 -1.92 22.60
C SER A 112 -3.81 -3.39 22.99
N GLY A 113 -3.16 -4.20 22.15
CA GLY A 113 -2.94 -5.62 22.39
C GLY A 113 -4.14 -6.49 22.03
N VAL A 114 -5.16 -5.93 21.38
CA VAL A 114 -6.30 -6.69 20.89
C VAL A 114 -5.96 -7.30 19.54
N TRP A 115 -6.05 -8.63 19.46
CA TRP A 115 -5.81 -9.39 18.24
C TRP A 115 -7.13 -9.82 17.62
N ARG A 116 -7.26 -9.59 16.31
CA ARG A 116 -8.36 -10.11 15.49
C ARG A 116 -7.78 -11.00 14.41
N SER A 117 -8.45 -12.10 14.12
CA SER A 117 -8.08 -12.99 13.03
C SER A 117 -9.29 -13.37 12.21
N GLY A 118 -9.05 -13.78 10.98
CA GLY A 118 -10.09 -14.12 10.02
C GLY A 118 -9.57 -15.01 8.90
N GLU A 119 -10.50 -15.60 8.17
CA GLU A 119 -10.26 -16.34 6.94
C GLU A 119 -11.15 -15.75 5.86
N GLU A 120 -10.58 -15.54 4.68
CA GLU A 120 -11.28 -14.99 3.53
C GLU A 120 -11.05 -15.90 2.33
N GLU A 121 -12.12 -16.17 1.59
CA GLU A 121 -12.09 -16.93 0.36
C GLU A 121 -12.54 -16.05 -0.80
N HIS A 122 -11.70 -15.93 -1.82
CA HIS A 122 -11.95 -15.13 -3.00
C HIS A 122 -11.86 -16.02 -4.25
N THR A 123 -12.87 -15.92 -5.11
CA THR A 123 -12.89 -16.67 -6.37
C THR A 123 -12.81 -15.69 -7.53
N ILE A 124 -11.77 -15.84 -8.35
CA ILE A 124 -11.57 -15.04 -9.55
C ILE A 124 -11.94 -15.92 -10.75
N GLU A 125 -12.90 -15.46 -11.55
CA GLU A 125 -13.19 -16.06 -12.85
C GLU A 125 -12.28 -15.43 -13.90
N ILE A 126 -11.49 -16.27 -14.57
CA ILE A 126 -10.66 -15.89 -15.70
C ILE A 126 -11.29 -16.46 -16.95
N ASP A 127 -11.50 -15.60 -17.92
CA ASP A 127 -12.00 -15.97 -19.22
C ASP A 127 -10.80 -16.15 -20.18
N ASP A 128 -10.61 -17.37 -20.69
CA ASP A 128 -9.65 -17.66 -21.74
C ASP A 128 -10.35 -17.55 -23.10
N GLY A 129 -10.39 -16.33 -23.62
CA GLY A 129 -10.89 -16.02 -24.97
C GLY A 129 -9.98 -16.51 -26.09
#